data_AF-A0A1M3FUE7-F1
#
_entry.id   AF-A0A1M3FUE7-F1
#
_cell.length_a   1.000
_cell.length_b   1.000
_cell.length_c   1.000
_cell.angle_alpha   90.00
_cell.angle_beta   90.00
_cell.angle_gamma   90.00
#
_symmetry.space_group_name_H-M   'P 1'
#
loop_
_entity.id
_entity.type
_entity.pdbx_description
1 polymer ?
#
loop_
_entity_poly.entity_id
_entity_poly.type
_entity_poly.pdbx_seq_one_letter_code
_entity_poly.pdbx_strand_id
1 'polypeptide(L)' 'MRKYKTYISFVIQEGERHVHDFVIADLNLPIFNFYLDNTSQQVVKWAEEKQKELKASEKIVIVNYFNVSNIK' A
#
# COMPACT_ATOMS: atom_id res chain seq x y z
N MET A 1 2.03 -0.83 18.93
CA MET A 1 1.56 -0.71 17.53
C MET A 1 0.13 -1.21 17.47
N ARG A 2 -0.74 -0.60 16.67
CA ARG A 2 -2.12 -1.04 16.47
C ARG A 2 -2.31 -1.36 14.99
N LYS A 3 -3.13 -2.37 14.68
CA LYS A 3 -3.50 -2.65 13.28
C LYS A 3 -4.52 -1.63 12.81
N TYR A 4 -4.23 -0.98 11.70
CA TYR A 4 -5.14 -0.08 11.01
C TYR A 4 -5.47 -0.67 9.66
N LYS A 5 -6.73 -0.54 9.25
CA LYS A 5 -7.10 -0.79 7.86
C LYS A 5 -6.60 0.38 7.04
N THR A 6 -5.77 0.09 6.06
CA THR A 6 -5.20 1.07 5.15
C THR A 6 -5.65 0.71 3.75
N TYR A 7 -6.37 1.63 3.12
CA TYR A 7 -6.64 1.56 1.70
C TYR A 7 -5.36 1.92 0.94
N ILE A 8 -4.99 1.10 -0.03
CA ILE A 8 -3.84 1.31 -0.92
C ILE A 8 -4.34 1.12 -2.35
N SER A 9 -4.28 2.17 -3.16
CA SER A 9 -4.50 2.08 -4.60
C SER A 9 -3.17 2.08 -5.34
N PHE A 10 -3.03 1.18 -6.30
CA PHE A 10 -1.79 0.97 -7.03
C PHE A 10 -2.04 0.64 -8.49
N VAL A 11 -0.98 0.68 -9.28
CA VAL A 11 -0.96 0.27 -10.67
C VAL A 11 0.11 -0.81 -10.84
N ILE A 12 -0.24 -1.88 -11.52
CA ILE A 12 0.73 -2.84 -12.07
C ILE A 12 1.01 -2.42 -13.52
N GLN A 13 2.25 -2.03 -13.79
CA GLN A 13 2.72 -1.63 -15.11
C GLN A 13 3.50 -2.78 -15.75
N GLU A 14 3.20 -3.09 -17.01
CA GLU A 14 3.97 -4.02 -17.84
C GLU A 14 3.99 -3.48 -19.28
N GLY A 15 5.12 -2.94 -19.72
CA GLY A 15 5.21 -2.25 -21.02
C GLY A 15 4.27 -1.05 -21.08
N GLU A 16 3.41 -0.98 -22.10
CA GLU A 16 2.39 0.07 -22.24
C GLU A 16 1.08 -0.24 -21.48
N ARG A 17 0.99 -1.43 -20.86
CA ARG A 17 -0.21 -1.83 -20.13
C ARG A 17 -0.14 -1.34 -18.69
N HIS A 18 -1.21 -0.67 -18.27
CA HIS A 18 -1.43 -0.27 -16.88
C HIS A 18 -2.70 -0.92 -16.36
N VAL A 19 -2.58 -1.72 -15.30
CA VAL A 19 -3.72 -2.29 -14.59
C VAL A 19 -3.86 -1.60 -13.24
N HIS A 20 -4.94 -0.85 -13.06
CA HIS A 20 -5.26 -0.19 -11.80
C HIS A 20 -5.98 -1.17 -10.88
N ASP A 21 -5.58 -1.20 -9.61
CA ASP A 21 -6.21 -2.04 -8.59
C ASP A 21 -6.06 -1.38 -7.19
N PHE A 22 -6.71 -1.97 -6.20
CA PHE A 22 -6.61 -1.53 -4.81
C PHE A 22 -6.69 -2.69 -3.82
N VAL A 23 -6.21 -2.45 -2.61
CA VAL A 23 -6.37 -3.37 -1.48
C VAL A 23 -6.69 -2.62 -0.20
N ILE A 24 -7.36 -3.29 0.73
CA ILE A 24 -7.45 -2.87 2.12
C ILE A 24 -6.52 -3.78 2.92
N ALA A 25 -5.36 -3.26 3.31
CA ALA A 25 -4.37 -3.99 4.08
C ALA A 25 -4.48 -3.67 5.58
N ASP A 26 -4.29 -4.65 6.44
CA ASP A 26 -4.17 -4.42 7.88
C ASP A 26 -2.70 -4.13 8.22
N LEU A 27 -2.33 -2.85 8.31
CA LEU A 27 -0.95 -2.40 8.58
C LEU A 27 -0.73 -2.11 10.07
N ASN A 28 0.44 -2.50 10.59
CA ASN A 28 0.85 -2.20 11.96
C ASN A 28 1.39 -0.77 12.05
N LEU A 29 0.56 0.19 12.46
CA LEU A 29 0.95 1.59 12.59
C LEU A 29 1.08 2.00 14.07
N PRO A 30 1.94 2.99 14.39
CA PRO A 30 1.98 3.57 15.73
C PRO A 30 0.67 4.33 16.05
N ILE A 31 0.32 4.38 17.34
CA ILE A 31 -0.95 4.95 17.84
C ILE A 31 -0.99 6.48 17.63
N PHE A 32 0.17 7.12 17.67
CA PHE A 32 0.32 8.55 17.40
C PHE A 32 0.99 8.70 16.03
N ASN A 33 0.24 9.21 15.06
CA ASN A 33 0.80 9.71 13.81
C ASN A 33 1.46 11.06 14.13
N PHE A 34 2.73 11.05 14.52
CA PHE A 34 3.57 12.16 14.11
C PHE A 34 3.63 12.04 12.59
N TYR A 35 2.80 12.85 11.93
CA TYR A 35 2.66 12.90 10.48
C TYR A 35 4.05 12.97 9.88
N LEU A 36 4.50 11.88 9.23
CA LEU A 36 5.15 11.88 7.90
C LEU A 36 5.78 10.53 7.51
N ASP A 37 6.22 9.68 8.44
CA ASP A 37 7.14 8.57 8.05
C ASP A 37 6.63 7.14 8.25
N ASN A 38 5.83 6.85 9.28
CA ASN A 38 5.59 5.44 9.64
C ASN A 38 4.57 4.72 8.74
N THR A 39 3.55 5.42 8.24
CA THR A 39 2.53 4.81 7.37
C THR A 39 3.08 4.58 5.96
N SER A 40 3.80 5.58 5.44
CA SER A 40 4.57 5.51 4.19
C SER A 40 5.54 4.32 4.20
N GLN A 41 6.31 4.12 5.28
CA GLN A 41 7.21 2.97 5.40
C GLN A 41 6.49 1.61 5.36
N GLN A 42 5.34 1.48 6.03
CA GLN A 42 4.57 0.22 5.97
C GLN A 42 3.97 -0.02 4.58
N VAL A 43 3.54 1.03 3.88
CA VAL A 43 3.06 0.93 2.49
C VAL A 43 4.20 0.59 1.53
N VAL A 44 5.39 1.16 1.71
CA VAL A 44 6.59 0.79 0.94
C VAL A 44 6.92 -0.68 1.16
N LYS A 45 6.99 -1.13 2.42
CA LYS A 45 7.24 -2.55 2.73
C LYS A 45 6.17 -3.45 2.12
N TRP A 46 4.90 -3.07 2.19
CA TRP A 46 3.82 -3.81 1.53
C TRP A 46 4.03 -3.87 0.01
N ALA A 47 4.42 -2.76 -0.62
CA ALA A 47 4.70 -2.71 -2.06
C ALA A 47 5.90 -3.59 -2.45
N GLU A 48 6.96 -3.61 -1.64
CA GLU A 48 8.12 -4.47 -1.83
C GLU A 48 7.76 -5.95 -1.74
N GLU A 49 6.95 -6.35 -0.76
CA GLU A 49 6.45 -7.73 -0.68
C GLU A 49 5.56 -8.06 -1.88
N LYS A 50 4.64 -7.16 -2.26
CA LYS A 50 3.76 -7.37 -3.40
C LYS A 50 4.56 -7.51 -4.70
N GLN A 51 5.61 -6.71 -4.88
CA GLN A 51 6.49 -6.77 -6.04
C GLN A 51 7.21 -8.12 -6.19
N LYS A 52 7.47 -8.85 -5.08
CA LYS A 52 8.06 -10.21 -5.13
C LYS A 52 7.09 -11.25 -5.68
N GLU A 53 5.78 -10.98 -5.63
CA GLU A 53 4.74 -11.85 -6.20
C GLU A 53 4.48 -11.57 -7.68
N LEU A 54 4.98 -10.46 -8.21
CA LEU A 54 4.79 -10.04 -9.61
C LEU A 54 5.86 -10.65 -10.52
N LYS A 55 5.59 -10.68 -11.83
CA LYS A 55 6.60 -11.04 -12.83
C LYS A 55 7.73 -10.01 -12.83
N ALA A 56 8.92 -10.40 -13.30
CA ALA A 56 10.07 -9.49 -13.41
C ALA A 56 9.81 -8.28 -14.36
N SER A 57 8.93 -8.46 -15.35
CA SER A 57 8.46 -7.43 -16.28
C SER A 57 7.42 -6.48 -15.69
N GLU A 58 6.81 -6.86 -14.57
CA GLU A 58 5.74 -6.10 -13.91
C GLU A 58 6.32 -5.21 -12.82
N LYS A 59 5.84 -3.96 -12.74
CA LYS A 59 6.22 -3.00 -11.70
C LYS A 59 5.01 -2.48 -10.97
N ILE A 60 5.08 -2.45 -9.64
CA ILE A 60 4.05 -1.81 -8.82
C ILE A 60 4.35 -0.33 -8.64
N VAL A 61 3.34 0.51 -8.83
CA VAL A 61 3.37 1.94 -8.55
C VAL A 61 2.24 2.28 -7.58
N ILE A 62 2.59 2.80 -6.41
CA ILE A 62 1.59 3.26 -5.43
C ILE A 62 1.09 4.63 -5.86
N VAL A 63 -0.23 4.76 -6.04
CA VAL A 63 -0.87 6.01 -6.49
C VAL A 63 -1.41 6.81 -5.31
N ASN A 64 -2.01 6.13 -4.34
CA ASN A 64 -2.58 6.76 -3.16
C ASN A 64 -2.73 5.74 -2.03
N TYR A 65 -2.69 6.22 -0.78
CA TYR A 65 -3.04 5.41 0.38
C TYR A 65 -3.59 6.29 1.51
N PHE A 66 -4.50 5.73 2.31
CA PHE A 66 -5.01 6.39 3.50
C PHE A 66 -5.59 5.38 4.48
N ASN A 67 -5.62 5.74 5.76
CA ASN A 67 -6.23 4.90 6.79
C ASN A 67 -7.75 5.01 6.69
N VAL A 68 -8.42 3.86 6.57
CA VAL A 68 -9.87 3.76 6.62
C VAL A 68 -10.28 3.52 8.07
N SER A 69 -11.07 4.42 8.64
CA SER A 69 -11.67 4.20 9.95
C SER A 69 -12.69 3.06 9.87
N ASN A 70 -12.76 2.22 10.92
CA ASN A 70 -13.82 1.23 11.09
C ASN A 70 -15.19 1.89 11.40
N ILE A 71 -15.65 2.83 10.58
CA ILE A 71 -17.02 3.33 10.67
C ILE A 71 -17.90 2.25 10.04
N LYS A 72 -18.63 1.54 10.92
CA LYS A 72 -19.77 0.70 10.54
C LYS A 72 -20.99 1.58 10.30
#